data_AF-A0A5A9FLQ4-F1
#
_entry.id   AF-A0A5A9FLQ4-F1
#
_cell.length_a   1.000
_cell.length_b   1.000
_cell.length_c   1.000
_cell.angle_alpha   90.00
_cell.angle_beta   90.00
_cell.angle_gamma   90.00
#
_symmetry.space_group_name_H-M   'P 1'
#
loop_
_entity.id
_entity.type
_entity.pdbx_description
1 polymer ?
#
loop_
_entity_poly.entity_id
_entity_poly.type
_entity_poly.pdbx_seq_one_letter_code
_entity_poly.pdbx_strand_id
1 'polypeptide(L)'
;MNQPHLKLAVDNARQEAARPIPEDYGLTAEDLRIWYAPGRVGIALALLVASGTIVMQGIEGARYAQPWVLGALSGGIYGAFIGSFAGLGTMVAVIWADPFVARAWPTYGRLRRYRDALTTAKARTMATGGSSKD
;
A
#
# COMPACT_ATOMS: atom_id res chain seq x y z
N MET A 1 -23.72 -25.86 37.92
CA MET A 1 -24.46 -25.06 36.92
C MET A 1 -23.52 -24.75 35.76
N ASN A 2 -23.71 -25.44 34.62
CA ASN A 2 -22.93 -25.24 33.40
C ASN A 2 -23.54 -24.04 32.66
N GLN A 3 -22.86 -22.90 32.62
CA GLN A 3 -23.35 -21.71 31.89
C GLN A 3 -22.64 -21.62 30.52
N PRO A 4 -23.24 -22.17 29.44
CA PRO A 4 -22.60 -22.22 28.12
C PRO A 4 -22.37 -20.83 27.52
N HIS A 5 -23.20 -19.85 27.90
CA HIS A 5 -23.06 -18.46 27.44
C HIS A 5 -21.80 -17.78 27.97
N LEU A 6 -21.34 -18.14 29.18
CA LEU A 6 -20.11 -17.61 29.75
C LEU A 6 -18.88 -18.17 29.04
N LYS A 7 -18.94 -19.44 28.61
CA LYS A 7 -17.88 -20.07 27.83
C LYS A 7 -17.76 -19.45 26.44
N LEU A 8 -18.89 -19.21 25.77
CA LEU A 8 -18.95 -18.49 24.49
C LEU A 8 -18.43 -17.05 24.58
N ALA A 9 -18.76 -16.32 25.65
CA ALA A 9 -18.25 -14.95 25.85
C ALA A 9 -16.73 -14.94 26.08
N VAL A 10 -16.20 -15.89 26.85
CA VAL A 10 -14.75 -16.03 27.08
C VAL A 10 -14.01 -16.50 25.83
N ASP A 11 -14.61 -17.40 25.05
CA ASP A 11 -14.04 -17.89 23.79
C ASP A 11 -14.06 -16.79 22.70
N ASN A 12 -15.12 -15.99 22.64
CA ASN A 12 -15.21 -14.80 21.78
C ASN A 12 -14.21 -13.71 22.20
N ALA A 13 -14.08 -13.44 23.51
CA ALA A 13 -13.08 -12.50 24.03
C ALA A 13 -11.63 -12.98 23.79
N ARG A 14 -11.39 -14.31 23.83
CA ARG A 14 -10.10 -14.91 23.43
C ARG A 14 -9.84 -14.78 21.93
N GLN A 15 -10.86 -14.95 21.09
CA GLN A 15 -10.75 -14.70 19.65
C GLN A 15 -10.55 -13.22 19.31
N GLU A 16 -11.12 -12.30 20.10
CA GLU A 16 -10.90 -10.85 19.99
C GLU A 16 -9.50 -10.43 20.46
N ALA A 17 -8.92 -11.14 21.44
CA ALA A 17 -7.59 -10.85 21.98
C ALA A 17 -6.43 -11.56 21.25
N ALA A 18 -6.70 -12.54 20.39
CA ALA A 18 -5.68 -13.28 19.66
C ALA A 18 -5.05 -12.41 18.55
N ARG A 19 -3.97 -11.71 18.90
CA ARG A 19 -3.13 -11.03 17.91
C ARG A 19 -2.63 -12.07 16.89
N PRO A 20 -2.67 -11.79 15.58
CA PRO A 20 -2.10 -12.69 14.57
C PRO A 20 -0.62 -12.97 14.88
N ILE A 21 -0.27 -14.25 15.00
CA ILE A 21 1.09 -14.72 15.28
C ILE A 21 1.77 -15.04 13.93
N PRO A 22 2.97 -14.50 13.61
CA PRO A 22 3.66 -14.75 12.34
C PRO A 22 3.90 -16.23 12.04
N GLU A 23 4.19 -17.02 13.07
CA GLU A 23 4.52 -18.44 12.99
C GLU A 23 3.35 -19.27 12.46
N ASP A 24 2.09 -18.88 12.73
CA ASP A 24 0.88 -19.53 12.20
C ASP A 24 0.78 -19.42 10.67
N TYR A 25 1.49 -18.45 10.09
CA TYR A 25 1.61 -18.25 8.64
C TYR A 25 2.90 -18.83 8.07
N GLY A 26 3.69 -19.54 8.87
CA GLY A 26 4.98 -20.12 8.47
C GLY A 26 6.04 -19.06 8.12
N LEU A 27 5.98 -17.89 8.75
CA LEU A 27 6.92 -16.79 8.57
C LEU A 27 7.98 -16.82 9.67
N THR A 28 9.22 -16.54 9.28
CA THR A 28 10.34 -16.31 10.20
C THR A 28 10.57 -14.82 10.44
N ALA A 29 11.40 -14.47 11.44
CA ALA A 29 11.80 -13.08 11.69
C ALA A 29 12.49 -12.42 10.48
N GLU A 30 13.16 -13.21 9.63
CA GLU A 30 13.80 -12.72 8.41
C GLU A 30 12.76 -12.37 7.33
N ASP A 31 11.71 -13.18 7.19
CA ASP A 31 10.64 -12.93 6.22
C ASP A 31 9.85 -11.65 6.53
N LEU A 32 9.79 -11.24 7.80
CA LEU A 32 9.18 -9.98 8.22
C LEU A 32 9.98 -8.75 7.74
N ARG A 33 11.27 -8.91 7.41
CA ARG A 33 12.12 -7.84 6.87
C ARG A 33 11.93 -7.60 5.37
N ILE A 34 11.05 -8.34 4.70
CA ILE A 34 10.75 -8.10 3.28
C ILE A 34 10.19 -6.68 3.12
N TRP A 35 11.03 -5.80 2.58
CA TRP A 35 10.75 -4.37 2.33
C TRP A 35 9.70 -4.14 1.26
N TYR A 36 9.44 -5.16 0.43
CA TYR A 36 8.46 -5.09 -0.64
C TYR A 36 7.07 -4.83 -0.07
N ALA A 37 6.50 -3.71 -0.48
CA ALA A 37 5.12 -3.31 -0.26
C ALA A 37 4.61 -2.68 -1.56
N PRO A 38 3.53 -3.18 -2.16
CA PRO A 38 3.08 -2.78 -3.49
C PRO A 38 2.77 -1.28 -3.55
N GLY A 39 2.25 -0.70 -2.45
CA GLY A 39 2.04 0.74 -2.35
C GLY A 39 3.33 1.56 -2.43
N ARG A 40 4.42 1.14 -1.78
CA ARG A 40 5.71 1.85 -1.84
C ARG A 40 6.34 1.77 -3.22
N VAL A 41 6.30 0.59 -3.83
CA VAL A 41 6.81 0.37 -5.19
C VAL A 41 5.99 1.17 -6.20
N GLY A 42 4.66 1.16 -6.07
CA GLY A 42 3.76 1.97 -6.89
C GLY A 42 4.04 3.46 -6.78
N ILE A 43 4.24 3.99 -5.57
CA ILE A 43 4.60 5.40 -5.35
C ILE A 43 5.96 5.73 -5.98
N ALA A 44 6.97 4.89 -5.77
CA ALA A 44 8.30 5.12 -6.32
C ALA A 44 8.28 5.16 -7.86
N LEU A 45 7.56 4.23 -8.49
CA LEU A 45 7.38 4.20 -9.94
C LEU A 45 6.55 5.38 -10.43
N ALA A 46 5.47 5.74 -9.74
CA ALA A 46 4.63 6.88 -10.08
C ALA A 46 5.43 8.19 -10.08
N LEU A 47 6.26 8.39 -9.05
CA LEU A 47 7.13 9.56 -8.95
C LEU A 47 8.19 9.57 -10.05
N LEU A 48 8.77 8.41 -10.39
CA LEU A 48 9.77 8.30 -11.45
C LEU A 48 9.15 8.65 -12.81
N VAL A 49 7.98 8.11 -13.13
CA VAL A 49 7.25 8.40 -14.38
C VAL A 49 6.84 9.87 -14.44
N ALA A 50 6.28 10.41 -13.35
CA ALA A 50 5.87 11.81 -13.29
C ALA A 50 7.06 12.75 -13.48
N SER A 51 8.16 12.51 -12.76
CA SER A 51 9.38 13.31 -12.86
C SER A 51 9.99 13.23 -14.26
N GLY A 52 10.05 12.04 -14.85
CA GLY A 52 10.55 11.85 -16.22
C GLY A 52 9.72 12.64 -17.24
N THR A 53 8.41 12.65 -17.09
CA THR A 53 7.49 13.36 -18.00
C THR A 53 7.61 14.88 -17.85
N ILE A 54 7.74 15.38 -16.62
CA ILE A 54 7.99 16.80 -16.33
C ILE A 54 9.27 17.28 -17.02
N VAL A 55 10.36 16.53 -16.84
CA VAL A 55 11.67 16.89 -17.41
C VAL A 55 11.63 16.83 -18.94
N MET A 56 11.07 15.78 -19.52
CA MET A 56 10.96 15.63 -20.97
C MET A 56 10.18 16.78 -21.60
N GLN A 57 9.01 17.09 -21.05
CA GLN A 57 8.14 18.15 -21.58
C GLN A 57 8.70 19.55 -21.31
N GLY A 58 9.39 19.75 -20.18
CA GLY A 58 10.12 21.00 -19.91
C GLY A 58 11.24 21.25 -20.91
N ILE A 59 12.01 20.20 -21.26
CA ILE A 59 13.06 20.29 -22.28
C ILE A 59 12.45 20.58 -23.66
N GLU A 60 11.38 19.89 -24.03
CA GLU A 60 10.69 20.14 -25.31
C GLU A 60 10.12 21.56 -25.38
N GLY A 61 9.43 22.01 -24.33
CA GLY A 61 8.90 23.37 -24.25
C GLY A 61 9.99 24.44 -24.36
N ALA A 62 11.16 24.22 -23.73
CA ALA A 62 12.29 25.13 -23.82
C ALA A 62 12.86 25.26 -25.25
N ARG A 63 12.77 24.20 -26.07
CA ARG A 63 13.31 24.18 -27.43
C ARG A 63 12.49 25.00 -28.43
N TYR A 64 11.19 25.12 -28.21
CA TYR A 64 10.26 25.71 -29.20
C TYR A 64 9.73 27.09 -28.84
N ALA A 65 10.11 27.66 -27.69
CA ALA A 65 9.61 28.96 -27.23
C ALA A 65 10.73 29.99 -27.05
N GLN A 66 10.42 31.25 -27.36
CA GLN A 66 11.22 32.43 -27.03
C GLN A 66 10.34 33.37 -26.19
N PRO A 67 10.67 33.63 -24.91
CA PRO A 67 11.83 33.14 -24.16
C PRO A 67 11.70 31.66 -23.76
N TRP A 68 12.83 30.94 -23.77
CA TRP A 68 12.92 29.51 -23.46
C TRP A 68 12.38 29.16 -22.06
N VAL A 69 12.49 30.09 -21.10
CA VAL A 69 12.01 29.92 -19.72
C VAL A 69 10.50 29.72 -19.68
N LEU A 70 9.75 30.51 -20.47
CA LEU A 70 8.28 30.38 -20.49
C LEU A 70 7.85 29.05 -21.13
N GLY A 71 8.54 28.63 -22.19
CA GLY A 71 8.30 27.32 -22.81
C GLY A 71 8.63 26.16 -21.88
N ALA A 72 9.76 26.24 -21.16
CA ALA A 72 10.14 25.22 -20.18
C ALA A 72 9.11 25.10 -19.05
N LEU A 73 8.57 26.24 -18.60
CA LEU A 73 7.59 26.29 -17.53
C LEU A 73 6.22 25.76 -17.99
N SER A 74 5.74 26.16 -19.17
CA SER A 74 4.49 25.60 -19.73
C SER A 74 4.60 24.11 -20.02
N GLY A 75 5.73 23.68 -20.59
CA GLY A 75 6.02 22.26 -20.85
C GLY A 75 6.13 21.47 -19.55
N GLY A 76 6.80 22.00 -18.53
CA GLY A 76 6.90 21.37 -17.21
C GLY A 76 5.55 21.22 -16.51
N ILE A 77 4.66 22.22 -16.57
CA ILE A 77 3.30 22.14 -16.02
C ILE A 77 2.48 21.08 -16.76
N TYR A 78 2.55 21.07 -18.09
CA TYR A 78 1.86 20.07 -18.91
C TYR A 78 2.38 18.65 -18.63
N GLY A 79 3.70 18.49 -18.54
CA GLY A 79 4.35 17.25 -18.17
C GLY A 79 4.04 16.81 -16.75
N ALA A 80 3.83 17.73 -15.81
CA ALA A 80 3.40 17.41 -14.45
C ALA A 80 1.98 16.86 -14.43
N PHE A 81 1.08 17.47 -15.20
CA PHE A 81 -0.31 17.00 -15.32
C PHE A 81 -0.36 15.58 -15.90
N ILE A 82 0.20 15.38 -17.10
CA ILE A 82 0.21 14.07 -17.75
C ILE A 82 1.01 13.04 -16.95
N GLY A 83 2.18 13.44 -16.45
CA GLY A 83 3.04 12.60 -15.65
C GLY A 83 2.36 12.12 -14.37
N SER A 84 1.51 12.95 -13.75
CA SER A 84 0.72 12.55 -12.58
C SER A 84 -0.33 11.49 -12.93
N PHE A 85 -1.03 11.64 -14.06
CA PHE A 85 -1.98 10.64 -14.54
C PHE A 85 -1.29 9.32 -14.91
N ALA A 86 -0.18 9.40 -15.64
CA ALA A 86 0.63 8.24 -15.98
C ALA A 86 1.16 7.55 -14.72
N GLY A 87 1.65 8.34 -13.74
CA GLY A 87 2.11 7.85 -12.46
C GLY A 87 1.02 7.14 -11.66
N LEU A 88 -0.18 7.73 -11.55
CA LEU A 88 -1.34 7.08 -10.94
C LEU A 88 -1.69 5.77 -11.67
N GLY A 89 -1.68 5.77 -13.00
CA GLY A 89 -1.87 4.57 -13.81
C GLY A 89 -0.86 3.47 -13.46
N THR A 90 0.42 3.81 -13.32
CA THR A 90 1.46 2.84 -12.91
C THR A 90 1.24 2.31 -11.49
N MET A 91 0.82 3.16 -10.55
CA MET A 91 0.51 2.72 -9.19
C MET A 91 -0.65 1.72 -9.19
N VAL A 92 -1.72 2.00 -9.95
CA VAL A 92 -2.85 1.08 -10.11
C VAL A 92 -2.40 -0.23 -10.76
N ALA A 93 -1.56 -0.16 -11.79
CA ALA A 93 -1.02 -1.35 -12.45
C ALA A 93 -0.20 -2.22 -11.48
N VAL A 94 0.61 -1.63 -10.60
CA VAL A 94 1.37 -2.35 -9.57
C VAL A 94 0.45 -3.04 -8.56
N ILE A 95 -0.61 -2.34 -8.11
CA ILE A 95 -1.60 -2.92 -7.19
C ILE A 95 -2.34 -4.08 -7.87
N TRP A 96 -2.70 -3.93 -9.13
CA TRP A 96 -3.36 -4.97 -9.90
C TRP A 96 -2.44 -6.17 -10.19
N ALA A 97 -1.14 -5.93 -10.36
CA ALA A 97 -0.14 -6.97 -10.55
C ALA A 97 0.26 -7.71 -9.25
N ASP A 98 0.01 -7.11 -8.08
CA ASP A 98 0.41 -7.65 -6.77
C ASP A 98 -0.04 -9.11 -6.50
N PRO A 99 -1.27 -9.55 -6.85
CA PRO A 99 -1.67 -10.95 -6.71
C PRO A 99 -0.80 -11.92 -7.52
N PHE A 100 -0.29 -11.51 -8.67
CA PHE A 100 0.61 -12.32 -9.47
C PHE A 100 1.99 -12.42 -8.82
N VAL A 101 2.49 -11.32 -8.25
CA VAL A 101 3.73 -11.30 -7.47
C VAL A 101 3.62 -12.22 -6.25
N ALA A 102 2.48 -12.21 -5.55
CA ALA A 102 2.21 -13.11 -4.43
C ALA A 102 2.17 -14.59 -4.83
N ARG A 103 1.76 -14.92 -6.07
CA ARG A 103 1.81 -16.28 -6.61
C ARG A 103 3.24 -16.69 -6.99
N ALA A 104 4.01 -15.78 -7.56
CA ALA A 104 5.40 -16.03 -7.96
C ALA A 104 6.36 -16.09 -6.76
N TRP A 105 6.03 -15.42 -5.65
CA TRP A 105 6.84 -15.37 -4.44
C TRP A 105 6.04 -15.85 -3.21
N PRO A 106 6.09 -17.15 -2.88
CA PRO A 106 5.27 -17.76 -1.82
C PRO A 106 5.48 -17.13 -0.43
N THR A 107 6.72 -16.76 -0.09
CA THR A 107 7.05 -16.08 1.17
C THR A 107 6.33 -14.74 1.28
N TYR A 108 6.37 -13.93 0.22
CA TYR A 108 5.64 -12.68 0.16
C TYR A 108 4.12 -12.89 0.23
N GLY A 109 3.58 -13.92 -0.43
CA GLY A 109 2.16 -14.28 -0.35
C GLY A 109 1.69 -14.66 1.07
N ARG A 110 2.54 -15.30 1.89
CA ARG A 110 2.28 -15.57 3.31
C ARG A 110 2.33 -14.28 4.13
N LEU A 111 3.33 -13.43 3.89
CA LEU A 111 3.46 -12.13 4.54
C LEU A 111 2.29 -11.20 4.25
N ARG A 112 1.76 -11.22 3.02
CA ARG A 112 0.56 -10.46 2.63
C ARG A 112 -0.65 -10.87 3.46
N ARG A 113 -0.94 -12.16 3.56
CA ARG A 113 -2.05 -12.69 4.38
C ARG A 113 -1.90 -12.33 5.86
N TYR A 114 -0.67 -12.38 6.37
CA TYR A 114 -0.37 -11.94 7.74
C TYR A 114 -0.65 -10.43 7.94
N ARG A 115 -0.22 -9.58 7.00
CA ARG A 115 -0.49 -8.13 7.02
C ARG A 115 -2.00 -7.83 6.98
N ASP A 116 -2.76 -8.55 6.16
CA ASP A 116 -4.22 -8.40 6.05
C ASP A 116 -4.94 -8.80 7.36
N ALA A 117 -4.46 -9.86 8.01
CA ALA A 117 -4.96 -10.28 9.33
C ALA A 117 -4.65 -9.25 10.41
N LEU A 118 -3.44 -8.66 10.41
CA LEU A 118 -3.06 -7.59 11.33
C LEU A 118 -3.91 -6.33 11.14
N THR A 119 -4.20 -5.91 9.89
CA THR A 119 -5.05 -4.75 9.64
C THR A 119 -6.47 -4.98 10.12
N THR A 120 -7.00 -6.19 9.92
CA THR A 120 -8.34 -6.57 10.38
C THR A 120 -8.43 -6.58 11.90
N ALA A 121 -7.42 -7.12 12.58
CA ALA A 121 -7.35 -7.11 14.05
C ALA A 121 -7.27 -5.67 14.60
N LYS A 122 -6.46 -4.80 14.00
CA LYS A 122 -6.38 -3.38 14.38
C LYS A 122 -7.72 -2.66 14.20
N ALA A 123 -8.40 -2.86 13.07
CA ALA A 123 -9.70 -2.25 12.82
C ALA A 123 -10.75 -2.67 13.86
N ARG A 124 -10.77 -3.95 14.26
CA ARG A 124 -11.66 -4.44 15.32
C ARG A 124 -11.35 -3.81 16.68
N THR A 125 -10.08 -3.72 17.07
CA THR A 125 -9.69 -3.09 18.34
C THR A 125 -10.05 -1.59 18.41
N MET A 126 -10.02 -0.88 17.27
CA MET A 126 -10.46 0.51 17.20
C MET A 126 -11.99 0.64 17.31
N ALA A 127 -12.74 -0.31 16.76
CA ALA A 127 -14.20 -0.32 16.84
C ALA A 127 -14.70 -0.61 18.26
N THR A 128 -14.03 -1.48 19.02
CA THR A 128 -14.41 -1.81 20.41
C THR A 128 -13.93 -0.77 21.43
N GLY A 129 -12.82 -0.08 21.17
CA GLY A 129 -12.29 1.00 22.02
C GLY A 129 -13.07 2.32 21.98
N GLY A 130 -14.00 2.50 21.02
CA GLY A 130 -14.85 3.69 20.90
C GLY A 130 -16.15 3.64 21.71
N SER A 131 -16.50 2.49 22.29
CA SER A 131 -17.74 2.25 23.03
C SER A 131 -17.54 2.32 24.56
N SER A 132 -16.71 3.24 25.04
CA SER A 132 -16.51 3.51 26.47
C SER A 132 -16.43 5.02 26.69
N LYS A 133 -17.54 5.70 26.44
CA LYS A 133 -17.85 7.04 26.94
C LYS A 133 -19.35 7.05 27.25
N ASP A 134 -19.67 6.39 28.37
CA ASP A 134 -20.82 6.77 29.19
C ASP A 134 -20.35 7.86 30.17
#